data_AF-A0A7Y2I0P7-F1
#
_entry.id   AF-A0A7Y2I0P7-F1
#
_cell.length_a   1.000
_cell.length_b   1.000
_cell.length_c   1.000
_cell.angle_alpha   90.00
_cell.angle_beta   90.00
_cell.angle_gamma   90.00
#
_symmetry.space_group_name_H-M   'P 1'
#
loop_
_entity.id
_entity.type
_entity.pdbx_description
1 polymer ?
#
loop_
_entity_poly.entity_id
_entity_poly.type
_entity_poly.pdbx_seq_one_letter_code
_entity_poly.pdbx_strand_id
1 'polypeptide(L)'
;MLLATDVLQPGHRVRVLQQMPHRDRTWSSAVEGEVVRYRQAKTGSWFAHAKDDQLWLDRLEIRLDDGELVTLNLDQYTVIESAA
;
A
#
# COMPACT_ATOMS: atom_id res chain seq x y z
N MET A 1 4.06 -12.37 2.86
CA MET A 1 3.01 -11.38 3.15
C MET A 1 1.90 -12.08 3.92
N LEU A 2 1.87 -11.96 5.25
CA LEU A 2 0.72 -12.39 6.06
C LEU A 2 -0.09 -11.12 6.31
N LEU A 3 -1.24 -10.99 5.66
CA LEU A 3 -2.19 -9.92 5.93
C LEU A 3 -3.33 -10.55 6.73
N ALA A 4 -3.57 -10.07 7.95
CA ALA A 4 -4.86 -10.32 8.59
C ALA A 4 -5.89 -9.53 7.77
N THR A 5 -6.73 -10.21 6.99
CA THR A 5 -7.62 -9.59 6.00
C THR A 5 -8.55 -8.52 6.61
N ASP A 6 -8.82 -8.63 7.91
CA ASP A 6 -9.64 -7.67 8.67
C ASP A 6 -9.05 -6.26 8.68
N VAL A 7 -7.72 -6.10 8.75
CA VAL A 7 -7.10 -4.76 8.84
C VAL A 7 -7.21 -3.96 7.55
N LEU A 8 -7.57 -4.61 6.44
CA LEU A 8 -7.73 -3.97 5.12
C LEU A 8 -9.19 -3.59 4.83
N GLN A 9 -10.11 -3.83 5.77
CA GLN A 9 -11.50 -3.44 5.60
C GLN A 9 -11.66 -1.92 5.76
N PRO A 10 -12.51 -1.28 4.94
CA PRO A 10 -12.82 0.13 5.11
C PRO A 10 -13.22 0.47 6.55
N GLY A 11 -12.76 1.62 7.05
CA GLY A 11 -12.99 2.07 8.42
C GLY A 11 -11.94 1.62 9.44
N HIS A 12 -11.03 0.69 9.11
CA HIS A 12 -9.95 0.31 10.01
C HIS A 12 -8.82 1.32 9.97
N ARG A 13 -8.32 1.72 11.15
CA ARG A 13 -7.12 2.55 11.23
C ARG A 13 -5.88 1.66 11.16
N VAL A 14 -4.94 2.05 10.30
CA VAL A 14 -3.73 1.27 10.04
C VAL A 14 -2.49 2.15 9.97
N ARG A 15 -1.35 1.55 10.31
CA ARG A 15 -0.02 2.04 10.00
C ARG A 15 0.57 1.19 8.88
N VAL A 16 0.96 1.85 7.79
CA VAL A 16 1.59 1.22 6.63
C VAL A 16 3.05 1.62 6.58
N LEU A 17 3.95 0.65 6.77
CA LEU A 17 5.38 0.83 6.61
C LEU A 17 5.79 0.30 5.23
N GLN A 18 6.42 1.15 4.42
CA GLN A 18 7.03 0.76 3.16
C GLN A 18 8.54 0.86 3.27
N GLN A 19 9.22 -0.21 2.86
CA GLN A 19 10.68 -0.27 2.89
C GLN A 19 11.24 -0.43 1.48
N MET A 20 12.23 0.39 1.16
CA MET A 20 12.94 0.39 -0.11
C MET A 20 14.40 0.02 0.18
N PRO A 21 14.82 -1.23 -0.09
CA PRO A 21 16.21 -1.62 0.03
C PRO A 21 17.06 -0.81 -0.95
N HIS A 22 18.09 -0.16 -0.44
CA HIS A 22 19.16 0.47 -1.20
C HIS A 22 20.47 -0.32 -0.96
N ARG A 23 21.48 -0.09 -1.79
CA ARG A 23 22.73 -0.88 -1.77
C ARG A 23 23.41 -0.94 -0.38
N ASP A 24 23.37 0.16 0.36
CA ASP A 24 24.07 0.40 1.62
C ASP A 24 23.14 0.64 2.82
N ARG A 25 21.83 0.79 2.58
CA ARG A 25 20.85 1.20 3.58
C ARG A 25 19.44 0.79 3.17
N THR A 26 18.51 0.82 4.11
CA THR A 26 17.08 0.68 3.81
C THR A 26 16.40 2.02 4.06
N TRP A 27 15.68 2.51 3.06
CA TRP A 27 14.78 3.65 3.25
C TRP A 27 13.43 3.14 3.72
N SER A 28 12.88 3.77 4.75
CA SER A 28 11.58 3.39 5.30
C SER A 28 10.69 4.64 5.38
N SER A 29 9.44 4.49 4.96
CA SER A 29 8.40 5.51 5.11
C SER A 29 7.19 4.88 5.79
N ALA A 30 6.57 5.62 6.70
CA ALA A 30 5.36 5.17 7.37
C ALA A 30 4.23 6.17 7.13
N VAL A 31 3.04 5.65 6.85
CA VAL A 31 1.82 6.44 6.70
C VAL A 31 0.73 5.83 7.56
N GLU A 32 0.01 6.66 8.30
CA GLU A 32 -1.10 6.25 9.16
C GLU A 32 -2.41 6.89 8.70
N GLY A 33 -3.49 6.13 8.78
CA GLY A 33 -4.80 6.62 8.39
C GLY A 33 -5.89 5.56 8.44
N GLU A 34 -7.10 5.96 8.08
CA GLU A 34 -8.25 5.07 7.94
C GLU A 34 -8.25 4.43 6.54
N VAL A 35 -8.43 3.11 6.48
CA VAL A 35 -8.62 2.41 5.21
C VAL A 35 -9.91 2.88 4.57
N VAL A 36 -9.80 3.37 3.34
CA VAL A 36 -10.94 3.71 2.50
C VAL A 36 -11.27 2.54 1.58
N ARG A 37 -10.25 1.92 0.99
CA ARG A 37 -10.42 0.82 0.05
C ARG A 37 -9.15 0.00 -0.16
N TYR A 38 -9.32 -1.30 -0.31
CA TYR A 38 -8.28 -2.21 -0.81
C TYR A 38 -8.76 -2.92 -2.09
N ARG A 39 -7.92 -2.93 -3.15
CA ARG A 39 -8.22 -3.64 -4.40
C ARG A 39 -7.00 -3.86 -5.27
N GLN A 40 -7.11 -4.82 -6.18
CA GLN A 40 -6.23 -4.86 -7.36
C GLN A 40 -6.67 -3.85 -8.40
N ALA A 41 -5.72 -3.10 -8.94
CA ALA A 41 -5.95 -2.14 -10.01
C ALA A 41 -4.79 -2.15 -11.01
N LYS A 42 -5.12 -1.98 -12.29
CA LYS A 42 -4.12 -1.84 -13.35
C LYS A 42 -3.26 -0.61 -13.12
N THR A 43 -1.98 -0.69 -13.42
CA THR A 43 -1.12 0.49 -13.54
C THR A 43 -1.17 1.05 -14.96
N GLY A 44 -1.10 2.37 -15.08
CA GLY A 44 -0.90 3.06 -16.36
C GLY A 44 0.58 3.19 -16.73
N SER A 45 1.49 2.50 -16.01
CA SER A 45 2.92 2.53 -16.30
C SER A 45 3.23 1.74 -17.56
N TRP A 46 3.73 2.43 -18.57
CA TRP A 46 4.16 1.86 -19.86
C TRP A 46 5.47 1.05 -19.75
N PHE A 47 6.20 1.21 -18.63
CA PHE A 47 7.48 0.52 -18.39
C PHE A 47 7.31 -0.89 -17.84
N ALA A 48 6.12 -1.23 -17.34
CA ALA A 48 5.83 -2.55 -16.79
C ALA A 48 5.40 -3.51 -17.91
N HIS A 49 6.36 -4.08 -18.65
CA HIS A 49 6.14 -5.14 -19.64
C HIS A 49 5.68 -6.44 -18.97
N ALA A 50 4.42 -6.46 -18.50
CA ALA A 50 3.74 -7.64 -18.03
C ALA A 50 3.04 -8.36 -19.19
N LYS A 51 2.59 -9.60 -18.96
CA LYS A 51 1.76 -10.32 -19.94
C LYS A 51 0.55 -9.45 -20.32
N ASP A 52 0.38 -9.22 -21.62
CA ASP A 52 -0.67 -8.36 -22.21
C ASP A 52 -0.58 -6.86 -21.84
N ASP A 53 0.63 -6.35 -21.51
CA ASP A 53 0.92 -4.95 -21.09
C ASP A 53 0.07 -4.47 -19.90
N GLN A 54 -0.43 -5.40 -19.08
CA GLN A 54 -1.31 -5.10 -17.95
C GLN A 54 -0.71 -5.61 -16.65
N LEU A 55 0.00 -4.72 -15.94
CA LEU A 55 0.43 -5.00 -14.58
C LEU A 55 -0.69 -4.61 -13.60
N TRP A 56 -1.15 -5.59 -12.83
CA TRP A 56 -2.07 -5.39 -11.71
C TRP A 56 -1.26 -5.21 -10.44
N LEU A 57 -1.62 -4.19 -9.66
CA LEU A 57 -1.02 -3.92 -8.36
C LEU A 57 -2.09 -3.99 -7.29
N ASP A 58 -1.74 -4.56 -6.14
CA ASP A 58 -2.50 -4.40 -4.91
C ASP A 58 -2.37 -2.92 -4.48
N ARG A 59 -3.49 -2.23 -4.36
CA ARG A 59 -3.54 -0.83 -3.94
C ARG A 59 -4.39 -0.66 -2.69
N LEU A 60 -3.86 0.13 -1.77
CA LEU A 60 -4.55 0.57 -0.58
C LEU A 60 -4.78 2.08 -0.65
N GLU A 61 -6.04 2.47 -0.58
CA GLU A 61 -6.46 3.87 -0.46
C GLU A 61 -6.71 4.13 1.03
N ILE A 62 -6.00 5.10 1.61
CA ILE A 62 -6.12 5.51 3.02
C ILE A 62 -6.46 6.99 3.11
N ARG A 63 -7.23 7.37 4.14
CA ARG A 63 -7.50 8.74 4.53
C ARG A 63 -6.64 9.11 5.73
N LEU A 64 -5.81 10.12 5.57
CA LEU A 64 -4.98 10.65 6.64
C LEU A 64 -5.81 11.48 7.63
N ASP A 65 -5.20 11.86 8.75
CA ASP A 65 -5.87 12.61 9.83
C ASP A 65 -6.32 14.01 9.43
N ASP A 66 -5.65 14.62 8.46
CA ASP A 66 -6.04 15.91 7.88
C ASP A 66 -7.13 15.77 6.78
N GLY A 67 -7.56 14.54 6.49
CA GLY A 67 -8.55 14.23 5.47
C GLY A 67 -7.96 13.98 4.07
N GLU A 68 -6.64 14.09 3.87
CA GLU A 68 -6.01 13.78 2.60
C GLU A 68 -6.21 12.30 2.22
N LEU A 69 -6.48 12.03 0.94
CA LEU A 69 -6.57 10.68 0.40
C LEU A 69 -5.28 10.29 -0.30
N VAL A 70 -4.64 9.23 0.21
CA VAL A 70 -3.39 8.69 -0.33
C VAL A 70 -3.64 7.30 -0.90
N THR A 71 -3.04 7.02 -2.06
CA THR A 71 -3.02 5.68 -2.66
C THR A 71 -1.63 5.09 -2.57
N LEU A 72 -1.50 3.95 -1.89
CA LEU A 72 -0.27 3.19 -1.73
C LEU A 72 -0.30 1.96 -2.62
N ASN A 73 0.74 1.74 -3.41
CA ASN A 73 0.97 0.48 -4.10
C ASN A 73 1.67 -0.47 -3.12
N LEU A 74 1.11 -1.66 -2.92
CA LEU A 74 1.65 -2.64 -1.98
C LEU A 74 2.62 -3.58 -2.69
N ASP A 75 3.67 -3.97 -1.97
CA ASP A 75 4.66 -4.93 -2.42
C ASP A 75 5.15 -5.81 -1.26
N GLN A 76 6.12 -6.68 -1.55
CA GLN A 76 6.68 -7.63 -0.60
C GLN A 76 7.39 -7.00 0.61
N TYR A 77 7.75 -5.71 0.54
CA TYR A 77 8.41 -4.95 1.61
C TYR A 77 7.46 -4.00 2.32
N THR A 78 6.16 -4.17 2.09
CA THR A 78 5.11 -3.47 2.81
C THR A 78 4.70 -4.26 4.04
N VAL A 79 4.65 -3.58 5.20
CA VAL A 79 4.07 -4.10 6.44
C VAL A 79 2.88 -3.23 6.82
N ILE A 80 1.75 -3.86 7.14
CA ILE A 80 0.52 -3.19 7.55
C ILE A 80 0.15 -3.69 8.92
N GLU A 81 0.00 -2.76 9.85
CA GLU A 81 -0.33 -3.01 11.25
C GLU A 81 -1.60 -2.25 11.62
N SER A 82 -2.42 -2.81 12.50
CA SER A 82 -3.52 -2.06 13.11
C SER A 82 -2.96 -0.92 13.94
N ALA A 83 -3.51 0.27 13.75
CA ALA A 83 -3.22 1.44 14.58
C ALA A 83 -4.40 1.71 15.52
N ALA A 84 -4.11 2.24 16.71
CA ALA A 84 -5.10 2.62 17.70
C ALA A 84 -5.79 3.95 17.35
#